data_AF-A0A1F6EVU8-F1
#
_entry.id   AF-A0A1F6EVU8-F1
#
_cell.length_a   1.000
_cell.length_b   1.000
_cell.length_c   1.000
_cell.angle_alpha   90.00
_cell.angle_beta   90.00
_cell.angle_gamma   90.00
#
_symmetry.space_group_name_H-M   'P 1'
#
loop_
_entity.id
_entity.type
_entity.pdbx_description
1 polymer ?
#
loop_
_entity_poly.entity_id
_entity_poly.type
_entity_poly.pdbx_seq_one_letter_code
_entity_poly.pdbx_strand_id
1 'polypeptide(L)' 'MHWCFAMINGRLAHVFFDVGKDGKKHIFAHSYIKASELRTRREKEMMKNDVKKTRLSYRNKKYRRLDA' A
#
# COMPACT_ATOMS: atom_id res chain seq x y z
N MET A 1 -8.86 -4.84 -9.76
CA MET A 1 -8.45 -3.54 -9.18
C MET A 1 -8.74 -3.55 -7.69
N HIS A 2 -7.72 -3.45 -6.84
CA HIS A 2 -7.91 -3.47 -5.38
C HIS A 2 -7.04 -2.41 -4.69
N TRP A 3 -7.59 -1.78 -3.64
CA TRP A 3 -6.85 -0.90 -2.75
C TRP A 3 -6.41 -1.65 -1.50
N CYS A 4 -5.19 -1.40 -1.04
CA CYS A 4 -4.65 -1.98 0.18
C CYS A 4 -3.72 -0.96 0.88
N PHE A 5 -3.54 -1.10 2.18
CA PHE A 5 -2.63 -0.26 2.95
C PHE A 5 -1.20 -0.82 2.90
N ALA A 6 -0.22 0.05 2.74
CA ALA A 6 1.19 -0.34 2.86
C ALA A 6 2.00 0.79 3.49
N MET A 7 3.19 0.42 3.99
CA MET A 7 4.21 1.41 4.33
C MET A 7 5.13 1.60 3.14
N ILE A 8 5.17 2.82 2.59
CA ILE A 8 6.07 3.21 1.52
C ILE A 8 7.07 4.22 2.07
N ASN A 9 8.36 3.91 2.02
CA ASN A 9 9.42 4.81 2.52
C ASN A 9 9.17 5.26 3.98
N GLY A 10 8.66 4.35 4.84
CA GLY A 10 8.35 4.66 6.23
C GLY A 10 7.07 5.48 6.46
N ARG A 11 6.26 5.72 5.41
CA ARG A 11 5.01 6.49 5.49
C ARG A 11 3.82 5.62 5.11
N LEU A 12 2.70 5.83 5.78
CA LEU A 12 1.45 5.15 5.44
C LEU A 12 0.96 5.60 4.07
N ALA A 13 0.60 4.63 3.23
CA ALA A 13 0.08 4.89 1.91
C ALA A 13 -1.03 3.90 1.54
N HIS A 14 -1.99 4.41 0.77
CA HIS A 14 -2.90 3.59 -0.02
C HIS A 14 -2.21 3.17 -1.31
N VAL A 15 -2.24 1.88 -1.61
CA VAL A 15 -1.64 1.29 -2.81
C VAL A 15 -2.76 0.75 -3.70
N PHE A 16 -2.75 1.16 -4.96
CA PHE A 16 -3.67 0.69 -5.97
C PHE A 16 -3.01 -0.41 -6.79
N PHE A 17 -3.59 -1.61 -6.74
CA PHE A 17 -3.19 -2.74 -7.55
C PHE A 17 -4.10 -2.87 -8.77
N ASP A 18 -3.48 -2.83 -9.94
CA ASP A 18 -4.15 -3.09 -11.20
C ASP A 18 -3.72 -4.45 -11.76
N VAL A 19 -4.60 -5.07 -12.55
CA VAL A 19 -4.30 -6.33 -13.23
C VAL A 19 -3.93 -5.98 -14.66
N GLY A 20 -2.67 -6.23 -15.02
CA GLY A 20 -2.19 -6.00 -16.38
C GLY A 20 -2.87 -6.94 -17.39
N LYS A 21 -2.69 -6.65 -18.68
CA LYS A 21 -3.16 -7.54 -19.77
C LYS A 21 -2.53 -8.94 -19.72
N ASP A 22 -1.42 -9.08 -18.99
CA ASP A 22 -0.72 -10.33 -18.71
C ASP A 22 -1.34 -11.13 -17.54
N GLY A 23 -2.44 -10.64 -16.95
CA GLY A 23 -3.11 -11.25 -15.80
C GLY A 23 -2.34 -11.09 -14.48
N LYS A 24 -1.20 -10.38 -14.48
CA LYS A 24 -0.39 -10.18 -13.27
C LYS A 24 -0.82 -8.92 -12.53
N LYS A 25 -0.75 -8.98 -11.20
CA LYS A 25 -1.02 -7.82 -10.33
C LYS A 25 0.20 -6.91 -10.30
N HIS A 26 0.02 -5.67 -10.72
CA HIS A 26 1.05 -4.63 -10.69
C HIS A 26 0.60 -3.49 -9.76
N ILE A 27 1.56 -2.88 -9.07
CA ILE A 27 1.28 -1.63 -8.35
C ILE A 27 1.20 -0.51 -9.39
N PHE A 28 0.02 0.07 -9.55
CA PHE A 28 -0.22 1.14 -10.50
C PHE A 28 0.08 2.50 -9.89
N ALA A 29 -0.42 2.75 -8.68
CA ALA A 29 -0.25 4.02 -7.98
C ALA A 29 -0.21 3.84 -6.48
N HIS A 30 0.31 4.84 -5.78
CA HIS A 30 0.13 4.99 -4.35
C HIS A 30 -0.20 6.44 -3.99
N SER A 31 -0.89 6.62 -2.87
CA SER A 31 -1.14 7.93 -2.28
C SER A 31 -0.79 7.89 -0.80
N TYR A 32 -0.02 8.86 -0.33
CA TYR A 32 0.29 8.98 1.09
C TYR A 32 -0.94 9.49 1.84
N ILE A 33 -1.26 8.82 2.94
CA ILE A 33 -2.39 9.17 3.80
C ILE A 33 -1.94 9.28 5.24
N LYS A 34 -2.68 10.01 6.06
CA LYS A 34 -2.45 10.07 7.51
C LYS A 34 -3.36 9.06 8.21
N ALA A 35 -2.86 8.42 9.25
CA ALA A 35 -3.68 7.51 10.06
C ALA A 35 -4.89 8.21 10.72
N SER A 36 -4.83 9.54 10.88
CA SER A 36 -5.93 10.37 11.36
C SER A 36 -7.09 10.49 10.38
N GLU A 37 -6.87 10.23 9.08
CA GLU A 37 -7.92 10.28 8.06
C GLU A 37 -8.81 9.03 8.08
N LEU A 38 -8.36 7.95 8.73
CA LEU A 38 -9.13 6.73 8.91
C LEU A 38 -10.19 6.95 9.99
N ARG A 39 -11.45 6.99 9.56
CA ARG A 39 -12.59 7.31 10.44
C ARG A 39 -13.08 6.09 11.19
N THR A 40 -13.11 4.92 10.55
CA THR A 40 -13.70 3.72 11.16
C THR A 40 -12.66 2.86 11.89
N ARG A 41 -13.11 2.17 12.94
CA ARG A 41 -12.29 1.19 13.66
C ARG A 41 -11.82 0.07 12.74
N ARG A 42 -12.69 -0.39 11.84
CA ARG A 42 -12.41 -1.44 10.86
C ARG A 42 -11.25 -1.06 9.94
N GLU A 43 -11.24 0.16 9.41
CA GLU A 43 -10.13 0.66 8.58
C GLU A 43 -8.80 0.67 9.34
N LYS A 44 -8.81 1.11 10.60
CA LYS A 44 -7.61 1.12 11.44
C LYS A 44 -7.08 -0.29 11.72
N GLU A 45 -7.97 -1.26 11.91
CA GLU A 45 -7.59 -2.67 12.10
C GLU A 45 -7.04 -3.29 10.81
N MET A 46 -7.68 -3.04 9.65
CA MET A 46 -7.18 -3.46 8.34
C MET A 46 -5.81 -2.86 8.06
N MET A 47 -5.66 -1.53 8.26
CA MET A 47 -4.39 -0.84 8.11
C MET A 47 -3.30 -1.47 8.99
N LYS A 48 -3.57 -1.73 10.27
CA LYS A 48 -2.59 -2.34 11.18
C LYS A 48 -2.15 -3.73 10.70
N ASN A 49 -3.07 -4.54 10.17
CA ASN A 49 -2.76 -5.87 9.68
C ASN A 49 -1.97 -5.82 8.36
N ASP A 50 -2.35 -4.93 7.45
CA ASP A 50 -1.74 -4.80 6.12
C ASP A 50 -0.34 -4.16 6.19
N VAL A 51 -0.18 -3.10 6.98
CA VAL A 51 1.09 -2.39 7.19
C VAL A 51 2.16 -3.30 7.80
N LYS A 52 1.77 -4.25 8.66
CA LYS A 52 2.70 -5.25 9.22
C LYS A 52 3.26 -6.18 8.14
N LYS A 53 2.47 -6.51 7.12
CA LYS A 53 2.83 -7.48 6.08
C LYS A 53 3.47 -6.84 4.85
N THR A 54 3.20 -5.56 4.62
CA THR A 54 3.54 -4.90 3.35
C THR A 54 4.34 -3.63 3.59
N ARG A 55 5.67 -3.79 3.54
CA ARG A 55 6.64 -2.70 3.50
C ARG A 55 7.25 -2.61 2.11
N LEU A 56 7.25 -1.41 1.58
CA LEU A 56 7.72 -1.09 0.24
C LEU A 56 8.67 0.11 0.31
N SER A 57 9.61 0.17 -0.61
CA SER A 57 10.32 1.39 -0.96
C SER A 57 9.91 1.81 -2.36
N TYR A 58 9.79 3.12 -2.56
CA TYR A 58 9.52 3.72 -3.86
C TYR A 58 10.63 4.70 -4.20
N ARG A 59 11.39 4.40 -5.25
CA ARG A 59 12.49 5.24 -5.75
C ARG A 59 12.58 5.10 -7.27
N ASN A 60 12.83 6.20 -7.98
CA ASN A 60 12.97 6.24 -9.44
C ASN A 60 11.81 5.53 -10.19
N LYS A 61 10.56 5.80 -9.77
CA LYS A 61 9.34 5.20 -10.33
C LYS A 61 9.25 3.67 -10.21
N LYS A 62 10.07 3.05 -9.35
CA LYS A 62 10.07 1.61 -9.10
C LYS A 62 9.72 1.33 -7.65
N TYR A 63 8.84 0.36 -7.45
CA TYR A 63 8.54 -0.22 -6.14
C TYR A 63 9.48 -1.39 -5.87
N ARG A 64 9.99 -1.49 -4.65
CA ARG A 64 10.70 -2.67 -4.16
C ARG A 64 10.08 -3.10 -2.85
N ARG A 65 9.85 -4.40 -2.68
CA ARG A 65 9.46 -4.93 -1.39
C ARG A 65 10.66 -4.83 -0.45
N LEU A 66 10.42 -4.25 0.72
CA LEU A 66 11.35 -4.36 1.83
C LEU A 66 10.82 -5.55 2.62
N ASP A 67 11.49 -6.69 2.51
CA ASP A 67 11.14 -7.83 3.35
C ASP A 67 11.23 -7.41 4.82
N ALA A 68 10.24 -7.86 5.60
CA ALA A 68 10.07 -7.48 7.00
C ALA A 68 11.04 -8.24 7.91
#